data_AF-A0A7W0XZ74-F1
#
_entry.id   AF-A0A7W0XZ74-F1
#
_cell.length_a   1.000
_cell.length_b   1.000
_cell.length_c   1.000
_cell.angle_alpha   90.00
_cell.angle_beta   90.00
_cell.angle_gamma   90.00
#
_symmetry.space_group_name_H-M   'P 1'
#
loop_
_entity.id
_entity.type
_entity.pdbx_description
1 polymer ?
#
loop_
_entity_poly.entity_id
_entity_poly.type
_entity_poly.pdbx_seq_one_letter_code
_entity_poly.pdbx_strand_id
1 'polypeptide(L)'
;MPKATTTIKVSKELRDRLAAHAQRDDLTLAAVISRALDEAEARQFWSTVRAENATVTDYERAQRSADAGLRDDLEDEGDDALSARDGW
;
A
#
# COMPACT_ATOMS: atom_id res chain seq x y z
N MET A 1 1.28 7.64 26.11
CA MET A 1 2.57 8.20 25.66
C MET A 1 2.28 9.50 24.89
N PRO A 2 2.74 10.67 25.33
CA PRO A 2 2.53 11.91 24.55
C PRO A 2 3.31 11.82 23.23
N LYS A 3 2.65 12.15 22.12
CA LYS A 3 3.23 12.10 20.77
C LYS A 3 4.31 13.20 20.67
N ALA A 4 5.57 12.81 20.51
CA ALA A 4 6.67 13.76 20.39
C ALA A 4 6.49 14.63 19.14
N THR A 5 6.49 15.96 19.31
CA THR A 5 6.38 16.91 18.20
C THR A 5 7.75 17.47 17.88
N THR A 6 8.10 17.50 16.59
CA THR A 6 9.36 18.07 16.09
C THR A 6 9.08 19.09 14.99
N THR A 7 10.05 19.94 14.67
CA THR A 7 9.93 20.96 13.62
C THR A 7 11.03 20.77 12.58
N ILE A 8 10.64 20.72 11.30
CA ILE A 8 11.55 20.60 10.17
C ILE A 8 11.60 21.94 9.46
N LYS A 9 12.80 22.47 9.22
CA LYS A 9 12.98 23.68 8.41
C LYS A 9 12.86 23.33 6.94
N VAL A 10 12.01 24.06 6.23
CA VAL A 10 11.78 23.93 4.79
C VAL A 10 11.79 25.31 4.14
N SER A 11 11.93 25.37 2.80
CA SER A 11 11.74 26.63 2.08
C SER A 11 10.30 27.13 2.25
N LYS A 12 10.12 28.45 2.20
CA LYS A 12 8.79 29.08 2.30
C LYS A 12 7.85 28.56 1.20
N GLU A 13 8.37 28.47 -0.02
CA GLU A 13 7.64 27.94 -1.16
C GLU A 13 7.14 26.50 -0.92
N LEU A 14 7.97 25.62 -0.36
CA LEU A 14 7.57 24.24 -0.07
C LEU A 14 6.47 24.21 1.01
N ARG A 15 6.60 25.02 2.06
CA ARG A 15 5.56 25.14 3.09
C ARG A 15 4.23 25.58 2.48
N ASP A 16 4.25 26.59 1.62
CA ASP A 16 3.03 27.14 1.01
C ASP A 16 2.37 26.11 0.08
N ARG A 17 3.18 25.36 -0.69
CA ARG A 17 2.70 24.23 -1.49
C ARG A 17 2.08 23.11 -0.65
N LEU A 18 2.70 22.76 0.47
CA LEU A 18 2.15 21.77 1.40
C LEU A 18 0.84 22.27 2.04
N ALA A 19 0.75 23.55 2.37
CA ALA A 19 -0.47 24.15 2.92
C ALA A 19 -1.62 24.13 1.92
N ALA A 20 -1.35 24.47 0.66
CA ALA A 20 -2.35 24.37 -0.41
C ALA A 20 -2.81 22.93 -0.65
N HIS A 21 -1.92 21.94 -0.45
CA HIS A 21 -2.30 20.53 -0.54
C HIS A 21 -3.17 20.11 0.65
N ALA A 22 -2.75 20.46 1.86
CA ALA A 22 -3.47 20.18 3.08
C ALA A 22 -4.90 20.74 3.04
N GLN A 23 -5.06 21.98 2.56
CA GLN A 23 -6.36 22.61 2.42
C GLN A 23 -7.27 21.95 1.38
N ARG A 24 -6.70 21.45 0.27
CA ARG A 24 -7.50 20.76 -0.76
C ARG A 24 -8.08 19.44 -0.28
N ASP A 25 -7.38 18.77 0.63
CA ASP A 25 -7.72 17.43 1.10
C ASP A 25 -8.34 17.44 2.52
N ASP A 26 -8.58 18.62 3.10
CA ASP A 26 -9.01 18.83 4.50
C ASP A 26 -8.11 18.10 5.53
N LEU A 27 -6.80 18.10 5.25
CA LEU A 27 -5.78 17.46 6.08
C LEU A 27 -4.95 18.50 6.85
N THR A 28 -4.27 18.04 7.90
CA THR A 28 -3.22 18.83 8.54
C THR A 28 -1.92 18.75 7.75
N LEU A 29 -1.02 19.73 7.90
CA LEU A 29 0.30 19.70 7.26
C LEU A 29 1.09 18.44 7.62
N ALA A 30 1.00 18.01 8.89
CA ALA A 30 1.64 16.79 9.36
C ALA A 30 1.06 15.54 8.68
N ALA A 31 -0.27 15.48 8.50
CA ALA A 31 -0.93 14.38 7.81
C ALA A 31 -0.55 14.31 6.33
N VAL A 32 -0.43 15.44 5.64
CA VAL A 32 0.06 15.48 4.25
C VAL A 32 1.49 14.97 4.15
N ILE A 33 2.36 15.35 5.09
CA ILE A 33 3.75 14.86 5.10
C ILE A 33 3.79 13.35 5.34
N SER A 34 3.03 12.83 6.31
CA SER A 34 2.93 11.39 6.57
C SER A 34 2.45 10.64 5.33
N ARG A 35 1.35 11.09 4.71
CA ARG A 35 0.82 10.47 3.50
C ARG A 35 1.82 10.48 2.35
N ALA A 36 2.53 11.59 2.15
CA ALA A 36 3.55 11.68 1.11
C ALA A 36 4.73 10.71 1.34
N LEU A 37 5.07 10.44 2.61
CA LEU A 37 6.08 9.43 2.96
C LEU A 37 5.55 8.02 2.67
N ASP A 38 4.34 7.70 3.12
CA ASP A 38 3.70 6.40 2.87
C ASP A 38 3.62 6.10 1.36
N GLU A 39 3.25 7.09 0.55
CA GLU A 39 3.20 6.97 -0.91
C GLU A 39 4.60 6.83 -1.55
N ALA A 40 5.63 7.45 -0.98
CA ALA A 40 7.01 7.28 -1.45
C ALA A 40 7.55 5.88 -1.10
N GLU A 41 7.29 5.40 0.11
CA GLU A 41 7.67 4.06 0.57
C GLU A 41 6.95 2.99 -0.25
N ALA A 42 5.64 3.13 -0.46
CA ALA A 42 4.87 2.22 -1.31
C ALA A 42 5.42 2.19 -2.74
N ARG A 43 5.75 3.34 -3.33
CA ARG A 43 6.36 3.39 -4.67
C ARG A 43 7.71 2.68 -4.72
N GLN A 44 8.55 2.87 -3.69
CA GLN A 44 9.83 2.18 -3.60
C GLN A 44 9.64 0.67 -3.48
N PHE A 45 8.76 0.23 -2.57
CA PHE A 45 8.40 -1.17 -2.39
C PHE A 45 7.96 -1.80 -3.71
N TRP A 46 6.98 -1.21 -4.40
CA TRP A 46 6.48 -1.73 -5.67
C TRP A 46 7.52 -1.69 -6.79
N SER A 47 8.46 -0.73 -6.76
CA SER A 47 9.58 -0.70 -7.69
C SER A 47 10.52 -1.90 -7.49
N THR A 48 10.84 -2.22 -6.23
CA THR A 48 11.65 -3.39 -5.89
C THR A 48 10.97 -4.68 -6.29
N VAL A 49 9.70 -4.87 -5.93
CA VAL A 49 8.92 -6.07 -6.29
C VAL A 49 8.89 -6.29 -7.80
N ARG A 50 8.71 -5.22 -8.59
CA ARG A 50 8.74 -5.32 -10.06
C ARG A 50 10.12 -5.69 -10.59
N ALA A 51 11.18 -5.09 -10.04
CA ALA A 51 12.55 -5.40 -10.46
C ALA A 51 12.89 -6.87 -10.16
N GLU A 52 12.56 -7.36 -8.97
CA GLU A 52 12.76 -8.76 -8.59
C GLU A 52 11.96 -9.70 -9.48
N ASN A 53 10.66 -9.43 -9.70
CA ASN A 53 9.84 -10.26 -10.58
C ASN A 53 10.31 -10.29 -12.03
N ALA A 54 10.90 -9.20 -12.53
CA ALA A 54 11.48 -9.16 -13.87
C ALA A 54 12.70 -10.09 -14.03
N THR A 55 13.37 -10.46 -12.93
CA THR A 55 14.50 -11.39 -12.95
C THR A 55 14.10 -12.86 -12.82
N VAL A 56 12.83 -13.14 -12.50
CA VAL A 56 12.31 -14.51 -12.34
C VAL A 56 12.16 -15.15 -13.71
N THR A 57 12.85 -16.26 -13.92
CA THR A 57 12.74 -17.06 -15.14
C THR A 57 11.37 -17.73 -15.26
N ASP A 58 10.97 -18.09 -16.48
CA ASP A 58 9.70 -18.79 -16.70
C ASP A 58 9.65 -20.15 -15.98
N TYR A 59 10.79 -20.81 -15.80
CA TYR A 59 10.92 -22.04 -15.01
C TYR A 59 10.64 -21.80 -13.52
N GLU A 60 11.25 -20.77 -12.93
CA GLU A 60 11.01 -20.41 -11.52
C GLU A 60 9.57 -19.92 -11.29
N ARG A 61 9.00 -19.22 -12.27
CA ARG A 61 7.59 -18.81 -12.24
C ARG A 61 6.66 -20.02 -12.23
N ALA A 62 6.91 -21.00 -13.10
CA ALA A 62 6.14 -22.24 -13.18
C ALA A 62 6.21 -23.06 -11.87
N GLN A 63 7.37 -23.11 -11.22
CA GLN A 63 7.53 -23.78 -9.93
C GLN A 63 6.75 -23.10 -8.81
N ARG A 64 6.73 -21.76 -8.75
CA ARG A 64 5.93 -21.00 -7.75
C ARG A 64 4.43 -21.17 -7.94
N SER A 65 3.96 -21.21 -9.19
CA SER A 65 2.54 -21.44 -9.49
C SER A 65 2.08 -22.88 -9.20
N ALA A 66 3.00 -23.83 -9.12
CA ALA A 66 2.72 -25.22 -8.76
C ALA A 66 2.70 -25.47 -7.25
N ASP A 67 3.01 -24.46 -6.42
CA ASP A 67 3.04 -24.58 -4.97
C ASP A 67 1.61 -24.80 -4.42
N ALA A 68 1.44 -25.84 -3.61
CA ALA A 68 0.13 -26.36 -3.22
C ALA A 68 -0.67 -25.38 -2.34
N GLY A 69 0.01 -24.45 -1.66
CA GLY A 69 -0.64 -23.41 -0.83
C GLY A 69 -1.35 -22.30 -1.62
N LEU A 70 -1.17 -22.22 -2.94
CA LEU A 70 -1.91 -21.28 -3.82
C LEU A 70 -3.30 -21.80 -4.21
N ARG A 71 -3.58 -23.08 -3.98
CA ARG A 71 -4.89 -23.71 -4.18
C ARG A 71 -5.72 -23.78 -2.89
N ASP A 72 -5.20 -23.24 -1.78
CA ASP A 72 -5.87 -23.34 -0.49
C ASP A 72 -7.10 -22.42 -0.48
N ASP A 73 -8.26 -23.04 -0.30
CA ASP A 73 -9.60 -22.50 -0.02
C ASP A 73 -10.38 -21.70 -1.09
N LEU A 74 -9.83 -21.35 -2.25
CA LEU A 74 -10.60 -20.60 -3.26
C LEU A 74 -11.72 -21.41 -3.96
N GLU A 75 -11.73 -22.73 -3.80
CA GLU A 75 -12.74 -23.64 -4.35
C GLU A 75 -13.62 -24.27 -3.25
N ASP A 76 -13.60 -23.74 -2.01
CA ASP A 76 -14.43 -24.30 -0.92
C ASP A 76 -15.92 -24.01 -1.15
N GLU A 77 -16.69 -25.07 -1.40
CA GLU A 77 -18.16 -25.02 -1.48
C GLU A 77 -18.81 -24.46 -0.19
N GLY A 78 -18.09 -24.49 0.94
CA GLY A 78 -18.48 -23.85 2.19
C GLY A 78 -18.63 -22.33 2.10
N ASP A 79 -17.76 -21.65 1.35
CA ASP A 79 -17.80 -20.20 1.15
C ASP A 79 -18.97 -19.78 0.25
N ASP A 80 -19.27 -20.56 -0.79
CA ASP A 80 -20.44 -20.36 -1.65
C ASP A 80 -21.76 -20.49 -0.87
N ALA A 81 -21.80 -21.37 0.15
CA ALA A 81 -22.97 -21.54 1.01
C ALA A 81 -23.22 -20.35 1.96
N LEU A 82 -22.20 -19.54 2.27
CA LEU A 82 -22.36 -18.33 3.09
C LEU A 82 -23.10 -17.22 2.33
N SER A 83 -22.96 -17.16 1.01
CA SER A 83 -23.67 -16.19 0.15
C SER A 83 -25.17 -16.49 0.02
N ALA A 84 -25.58 -17.74 0.25
CA ALA A 84 -26.96 -18.19 0.09
C ALA A 84 -27.83 -17.99 1.35
N ARG A 85 -27.22 -17.75 2.52
CA ARG A 85 -27.94 -17.80 3.80
C ARG A 85 -28.29 -16.45 4.43
N ASP A 86 -27.65 -15.36 4.00
CA ASP A 86 -28.05 -14.00 4.36
C ASP A 86 -27.94 -13.08 3.14
N GLY A 87 -29.01 -13.11 2.32
CA GLY A 87 -29.31 -12.00 1.42
C GLY A 87 -29.54 -10.72 2.23
N TRP A 88 -29.09 -9.60 1.68
CA TRP A 88 -29.24 -8.26 2.22
C TRP A 88 -30.67 -7.95 2.68
#